data_AF-A0A1F7UX31-F1
#
_entry.id   AF-A0A1F7UX31-F1
#
_cell.length_a   1.000
_cell.length_b   1.000
_cell.length_c   1.000
_cell.angle_alpha   90.00
_cell.angle_beta   90.00
_cell.angle_gamma   90.00
#
_symmetry.space_group_name_H-M   'P 1'
#
loop_
_entity.id
_entity.type
_entity.pdbx_description
1 polymer ?
#
loop_
_entity_poly.entity_id
_entity_poly.type
_entity_poly.pdbx_seq_one_letter_code
_entity_poly.pdbx_strand_id
1 'polypeptide(L)'
;MKKIVLLFIGAMSITFFAPLPTFASDNDLTEHLKGRILLQVESYGRAWYVNPTDDTRYYLKDGPTAYEIMRTMGLGITNADLAKIPTNTMGPRNSQLATRLSGRILLQVEDRGEAWYVNPLDGLRYYMRDGETAYALMKKFALGVSNADLRTIPINPSQIVHDTTFDDVAYAFLRDGKIITGKNENQILPPASMSKLVTALALLDQTPLNWDRTITITQAQLDYPASLVGDDTTSEVKLQDGDVVSAYDLWVAMLVASSNQATMALVDASGLSRPMFAAAMNKKVAELGLKHTLFFEPTGLDAHNVTTPYEMTIIAKAAFSQQEIVAATRQDNYIITTRNIAPRSIKVNDHNASLQAYQPDAVKVGFLIEAQRCVAIKKGDDIIVVMHARSMKERNQVLDKLTKLLP
;
A
#
# COMPACT_ATOMS: atom_id res chain seq x y z
N MET A 1 6.40 -44.07 72.08
CA MET A 1 5.43 -43.02 71.67
C MET A 1 6.13 -41.67 71.57
N LYS A 2 6.55 -41.26 70.37
CA LYS A 2 6.88 -39.87 70.02
C LYS A 2 6.46 -39.67 68.56
N LYS A 3 5.41 -38.89 68.35
CA LYS A 3 4.90 -38.50 67.03
C LYS A 3 5.87 -37.49 66.42
N ILE A 4 6.43 -37.80 65.26
CA ILE A 4 7.17 -36.84 64.44
C ILE A 4 6.15 -36.22 63.48
N VAL A 5 5.88 -34.94 63.68
CA VAL A 5 5.10 -34.09 62.78
C VAL A 5 6.05 -33.61 61.69
N LEU A 6 5.84 -34.05 60.44
CA LEU A 6 6.45 -33.41 59.27
C LEU A 6 5.64 -32.15 58.95
N LEU A 7 6.27 -30.98 59.07
CA LEU A 7 5.74 -29.71 58.59
C LEU A 7 5.96 -29.64 57.07
N PHE A 8 4.87 -29.54 56.30
CA PHE A 8 4.89 -29.12 54.90
C PHE A 8 5.13 -27.61 54.86
N ILE A 9 6.28 -27.16 54.36
CA ILE A 9 6.48 -25.77 53.96
C ILE A 9 6.19 -25.70 52.46
N GLY A 10 5.05 -25.10 52.11
CA GLY A 10 4.72 -24.76 50.73
C GLY A 10 5.68 -23.69 50.21
N ALA A 11 6.48 -24.03 49.21
CA ALA A 11 7.25 -23.05 48.45
C ALA A 11 6.30 -22.30 47.51
N MET A 12 5.95 -21.08 47.88
CA MET A 12 5.27 -20.13 47.02
C MET A 12 6.30 -19.63 46.00
N SER A 13 6.24 -20.12 44.75
CA SER A 13 7.04 -19.57 43.65
C SER A 13 6.58 -18.14 43.37
N ILE A 14 7.34 -17.18 43.87
CA ILE A 14 7.26 -15.78 43.45
C ILE A 14 7.92 -15.71 42.08
N THR A 15 7.13 -15.84 41.02
CA THR A 15 7.57 -15.46 39.67
C THR A 15 7.79 -13.95 39.66
N PHE A 16 9.07 -13.56 39.69
CA PHE A 16 9.51 -12.21 39.33
C PHE A 16 9.11 -11.98 37.86
N PHE A 17 8.00 -11.27 37.65
CA PHE A 17 7.76 -10.61 36.37
C PHE A 17 8.84 -9.52 36.25
N ALA A 18 9.87 -9.78 35.45
CA ALA A 18 10.71 -8.71 34.95
C ALA A 18 9.78 -7.72 34.21
N PRO A 19 9.80 -6.42 34.54
CA PRO A 19 9.05 -5.47 33.74
C PRO A 19 9.61 -5.56 32.32
N LEU A 20 8.71 -5.76 31.35
CA LEU A 20 9.02 -5.53 29.94
C LEU A 20 9.71 -4.16 29.85
N PRO A 21 10.75 -4.00 29.00
CA PRO A 21 11.33 -2.68 28.80
C PRO A 21 10.22 -1.74 28.36
N THR A 22 9.82 -0.86 29.26
CA THR A 22 9.03 0.31 28.92
C THR A 22 9.92 1.13 28.02
N PHE A 23 9.65 1.09 26.71
CA PHE A 23 10.15 2.08 25.79
C PHE A 23 9.72 3.43 26.36
N ALA A 24 10.66 4.18 26.92
CA ALA A 24 10.46 5.60 27.16
C ALA A 24 10.25 6.20 25.77
N SER A 25 8.99 6.48 25.42
CA SER A 25 8.67 7.17 24.19
C SER A 25 9.33 8.54 24.21
N ASP A 26 9.86 8.95 23.07
CA ASP A 26 10.07 10.34 22.70
C ASP A 26 8.73 11.11 22.72
N ASN A 27 8.13 11.26 23.91
CA ASN A 27 6.98 12.13 24.12
C ASN A 27 7.32 13.58 23.73
N ASP A 28 8.61 13.93 23.69
CA ASP A 28 9.07 15.25 23.31
C ASP A 28 8.88 15.51 21.80
N LEU A 29 9.27 14.58 20.93
CA LEU A 29 9.20 14.80 19.49
C LEU A 29 7.75 14.90 19.00
N THR A 30 6.88 14.00 19.46
CA THR A 30 5.45 14.03 19.05
C THR A 30 4.77 15.33 19.51
N GLU A 31 5.02 15.79 20.74
CA GLU A 31 4.51 17.08 21.23
C GLU A 31 5.00 18.27 20.39
N HIS A 32 6.27 18.28 19.98
CA HIS A 32 6.83 19.35 19.13
C HIS A 32 6.27 19.36 17.69
N LEU A 33 5.79 18.20 17.22
CA LEU A 33 5.27 18.03 15.86
C LEU A 33 3.74 18.18 15.77
N LYS A 34 3.02 18.33 16.89
CA LYS A 34 1.57 18.54 16.89
C LYS A 34 1.17 19.73 16.03
N GLY A 35 0.19 19.51 15.16
CA GLY A 35 -0.32 20.51 14.22
C GLY A 35 0.65 20.89 13.11
N ARG A 36 1.82 20.23 13.00
CA ARG A 36 2.73 20.39 11.86
C ARG A 36 2.27 19.53 10.69
N ILE A 37 2.68 19.99 9.52
CA ILE A 37 2.71 19.18 8.32
C ILE A 37 4.15 18.69 8.16
N LEU A 38 4.32 17.39 7.95
CA LEU A 38 5.61 16.73 7.80
C LEU A 38 5.78 16.24 6.38
N LEU A 39 6.97 16.41 5.83
CA LEU A 39 7.36 15.86 4.54
C LEU A 39 8.29 14.67 4.78
N GLN A 40 7.83 13.46 4.50
CA GLN A 40 8.63 12.25 4.64
C GLN A 40 9.71 12.24 3.55
N VAL A 41 10.94 12.60 3.93
CA VAL A 41 12.04 12.82 2.97
C VAL A 41 12.60 11.49 2.42
N GLU A 42 12.34 10.39 3.12
CA GLU A 42 12.82 9.04 2.78
C GLU A 42 11.77 8.19 2.05
N SER A 43 10.59 8.76 1.76
CA SER A 43 9.51 8.07 1.03
C SER A 43 8.85 9.04 0.05
N TYR A 44 9.60 9.48 -0.96
CA TYR A 44 9.10 10.24 -2.12
C TYR A 44 8.32 11.53 -1.78
N GLY A 45 8.62 12.17 -0.64
CA GLY A 45 8.05 13.46 -0.30
C GLY A 45 6.56 13.42 0.07
N ARG A 46 6.15 12.36 0.78
CA ARG A 46 4.79 12.27 1.31
C ARG A 46 4.51 13.32 2.37
N ALA A 47 3.36 13.95 2.27
CA ALA A 47 2.89 14.89 3.26
C ALA A 47 2.05 14.16 4.33
N TRP A 48 2.32 14.49 5.59
CA TRP A 48 1.61 13.97 6.75
C TRP A 48 1.13 15.13 7.61
N TYR A 49 -0.08 15.08 8.13
CA TYR A 49 -0.57 16.03 9.13
C TYR A 49 -0.60 15.35 10.50
N VAL A 50 0.07 15.92 11.49
CA VAL A 50 0.00 15.43 12.88
C VAL A 50 -1.15 16.14 13.56
N ASN A 51 -2.26 15.45 13.80
CA ASN A 51 -3.45 16.06 14.34
C ASN A 51 -3.26 16.37 15.84
N PRO A 52 -3.37 17.64 16.27
CA PRO A 52 -3.17 18.02 17.66
C PRO A 52 -4.31 17.58 18.60
N THR A 53 -5.38 16.94 18.11
CA THR A 53 -6.48 16.44 18.98
C THR A 53 -6.35 14.98 19.37
N ASP A 54 -5.80 14.15 18.50
CA ASP A 54 -5.75 12.69 18.71
C ASP A 54 -4.31 12.14 18.69
N ASP A 55 -3.32 13.01 18.49
CA ASP A 55 -1.88 12.70 18.46
C ASP A 55 -1.49 11.69 17.38
N THR A 56 -2.36 11.49 16.38
CA THR A 56 -2.09 10.63 15.23
C THR A 56 -1.68 11.42 14.00
N ARG A 57 -0.88 10.79 13.14
CA ARG A 57 -0.55 11.31 11.82
C ARG A 57 -1.53 10.82 10.76
N TYR A 58 -1.89 11.72 9.86
CA TYR A 58 -2.77 11.49 8.72
C TYR A 58 -2.01 11.66 7.42
N TYR A 59 -2.15 10.70 6.52
CA TYR A 59 -1.52 10.78 5.20
C TYR A 59 -2.31 11.73 4.29
N LEU A 60 -1.61 12.71 3.74
CA LEU A 60 -2.16 13.71 2.80
C LEU A 60 -1.76 13.31 1.36
N LYS A 61 -2.40 12.23 0.87
CA LYS A 61 -2.07 11.61 -0.43
C LYS A 61 -2.04 12.60 -1.59
N ASP A 62 -3.09 13.40 -1.71
CA ASP A 62 -3.31 14.35 -2.79
C ASP A 62 -4.12 15.57 -2.29
N GLY A 63 -4.32 16.57 -3.15
CA GLY A 63 -5.09 17.77 -2.83
C GLY A 63 -6.50 17.50 -2.31
N PRO A 64 -7.33 16.70 -3.02
CA PRO A 64 -8.68 16.35 -2.56
C PRO A 64 -8.70 15.64 -1.21
N THR A 65 -7.85 14.63 -1.00
CA THR A 65 -7.75 13.88 0.27
C THR A 65 -7.32 14.80 1.41
N ALA A 66 -6.32 15.64 1.16
CA ALA A 66 -5.86 16.63 2.12
C ALA A 66 -6.99 17.60 2.48
N TYR A 67 -7.75 18.07 1.50
CA TYR A 67 -8.90 18.97 1.72
C TYR A 67 -9.99 18.32 2.57
N GLU A 68 -10.37 17.07 2.28
CA GLU A 68 -11.39 16.34 3.04
C GLU A 68 -10.95 16.06 4.48
N ILE A 69 -9.71 15.59 4.69
CA ILE A 69 -9.12 15.41 6.03
C ILE A 69 -9.18 16.74 6.80
N MET A 70 -8.81 17.83 6.13
CA MET A 70 -8.79 19.15 6.74
C MET A 70 -10.18 19.70 7.06
N ARG A 71 -11.20 19.42 6.25
CA ARG A 71 -12.59 19.80 6.56
C ARG A 71 -13.18 18.96 7.69
N THR A 72 -12.97 17.65 7.66
CA THR A 72 -13.54 16.76 8.68
C THR A 72 -12.94 16.98 10.07
N MET A 73 -11.66 17.38 10.15
CA MET A 73 -10.95 17.66 11.41
C MET A 73 -10.95 19.13 11.79
N GLY A 74 -11.43 20.00 10.91
CA GLY A 74 -11.38 21.44 11.09
C GLY A 74 -12.27 21.91 12.25
N LEU A 75 -11.71 22.77 13.10
CA LEU A 75 -12.45 23.38 14.19
C LEU A 75 -13.30 24.53 13.66
N GLY A 76 -14.61 24.50 13.91
CA GLY A 76 -15.49 25.63 13.59
C GLY A 76 -15.04 26.92 14.27
N ILE A 77 -14.97 28.02 13.51
CA ILE A 77 -14.63 29.35 14.01
C ILE A 77 -15.57 30.41 13.42
N THR A 78 -15.94 31.40 14.24
CA THR A 78 -16.74 32.56 13.82
C THR A 78 -15.88 33.53 13.01
N ASN A 79 -16.52 34.36 12.18
CA ASN A 79 -15.83 35.42 11.42
C ASN A 79 -15.11 36.39 12.35
N ALA A 80 -15.74 36.71 13.49
CA ALA A 80 -15.19 37.61 14.49
C ALA A 80 -13.92 37.06 15.16
N ASP A 81 -13.87 35.76 15.46
CA ASP A 81 -12.69 35.14 16.06
C ASP A 81 -11.60 34.86 15.03
N LEU A 82 -11.98 34.46 13.82
CA LEU A 82 -11.04 34.27 12.72
C LEU A 82 -10.30 35.58 12.44
N ALA A 83 -11.03 36.72 12.35
CA ALA A 83 -10.49 38.05 12.11
C ALA A 83 -9.37 38.47 13.09
N LYS A 84 -9.32 37.90 14.29
CA LYS A 84 -8.30 38.17 15.31
C LYS A 84 -6.97 37.43 15.08
N ILE A 85 -6.94 36.49 14.12
CA ILE A 85 -5.73 35.77 13.69
C ILE A 85 -5.24 36.42 12.39
N PRO A 86 -4.05 37.04 12.34
CA PRO A 86 -3.65 37.84 11.19
C PRO A 86 -3.30 36.99 9.96
N THR A 87 -3.45 37.56 8.76
CA THR A 87 -3.03 36.97 7.47
C THR A 87 -1.66 37.48 7.01
N ASN A 88 -1.12 38.50 7.67
CA ASN A 88 0.20 39.07 7.41
C ASN A 88 0.80 39.65 8.70
N THR A 89 2.06 40.06 8.66
CA THR A 89 2.78 40.60 9.83
C THR A 89 2.32 41.98 10.29
N MET A 90 1.41 42.64 9.55
CA MET A 90 0.94 44.00 9.81
C MET A 90 -0.48 44.06 10.41
N GLY A 91 -1.17 42.93 10.54
CA GLY A 91 -2.55 42.86 11.06
C GLY A 91 -2.65 42.80 12.59
N PRO A 92 -3.85 43.04 13.17
CA PRO A 92 -4.08 42.90 14.61
C PRO A 92 -3.84 41.45 15.05
N ARG A 93 -2.87 41.25 15.95
CA ARG A 93 -2.46 39.92 16.43
C ARG A 93 -3.02 39.66 17.83
N ASN A 94 -4.06 38.85 17.94
CA ASN A 94 -4.37 38.21 19.22
C ASN A 94 -3.45 36.99 19.39
N SER A 95 -2.29 37.22 20.01
CA SER A 95 -1.27 36.18 20.20
C SER A 95 -1.81 34.98 21.00
N GLN A 96 -2.66 35.19 22.00
CA GLN A 96 -3.25 34.10 22.79
C GLN A 96 -4.17 33.20 21.96
N LEU A 97 -5.04 33.78 21.14
CA LEU A 97 -5.94 33.01 20.29
C LEU A 97 -5.16 32.28 19.19
N ALA A 98 -4.19 32.96 18.55
CA ALA A 98 -3.33 32.37 17.54
C ALA A 98 -2.47 31.23 18.11
N THR A 99 -1.95 31.38 19.34
CA THR A 99 -1.22 30.30 20.03
C THR A 99 -2.13 29.12 20.34
N ARG A 100 -3.36 29.37 20.83
CA ARG A 100 -4.32 28.30 21.14
C ARG A 100 -4.77 27.51 19.91
N LEU A 101 -4.85 28.17 18.76
CA LEU A 101 -5.28 27.58 17.50
C LEU A 101 -4.10 27.20 16.58
N SER A 102 -2.87 27.29 17.08
CA SER A 102 -1.65 26.96 16.35
C SER A 102 -1.70 25.53 15.81
N GLY A 103 -1.42 25.37 14.52
CA GLY A 103 -1.40 24.07 13.84
C GLY A 103 -2.78 23.45 13.61
N ARG A 104 -3.86 24.16 13.96
CA ARG A 104 -5.23 23.72 13.67
C ARG A 104 -5.65 24.16 12.28
N ILE A 105 -6.50 23.32 11.70
CA ILE A 105 -7.37 23.73 10.60
C ILE A 105 -8.63 24.33 11.21
N LEU A 106 -9.07 25.45 10.66
CA LEU A 106 -10.25 26.19 11.08
C LEU A 106 -11.26 26.20 9.94
N LEU A 107 -12.53 25.96 10.26
CA LEU A 107 -13.64 26.09 9.34
C LEU A 107 -14.47 27.31 9.69
N GLN A 108 -14.54 28.24 8.75
CA GLN A 108 -15.34 29.45 8.89
C GLN A 108 -16.83 29.10 8.75
N VAL A 109 -17.52 28.95 9.88
CA VAL A 109 -18.89 28.40 9.91
C VAL A 109 -19.95 29.40 9.44
N GLU A 110 -19.60 30.69 9.41
CA GLU A 110 -20.48 31.80 9.04
C GLU A 110 -20.31 32.24 7.59
N ASP A 111 -19.34 31.68 6.85
CA ASP A 111 -19.10 31.99 5.44
C ASP A 111 -18.66 30.77 4.65
N ARG A 112 -19.62 30.13 3.95
CA ARG A 112 -19.45 29.04 2.96
C ARG A 112 -18.59 27.84 3.41
N GLY A 113 -18.21 27.73 4.68
CA GLY A 113 -17.34 26.68 5.19
C GLY A 113 -15.90 26.79 4.67
N GLU A 114 -15.39 28.00 4.53
CA GLU A 114 -14.00 28.25 4.11
C GLU A 114 -12.98 27.65 5.10
N ALA A 115 -11.94 27.00 4.57
CA ALA A 115 -10.91 26.34 5.38
C ALA A 115 -9.65 27.20 5.51
N TRP A 116 -9.11 27.28 6.72
CA TRP A 116 -7.94 28.08 7.06
C TRP A 116 -6.95 27.26 7.88
N TYR A 117 -5.65 27.39 7.64
CA TYR A 117 -4.60 26.77 8.46
C TYR A 117 -3.85 27.84 9.24
N VAL A 118 -3.70 27.65 10.55
CA VAL A 118 -2.89 28.54 11.39
C VAL A 118 -1.49 27.97 11.49
N ASN A 119 -0.53 28.57 10.78
CA ASN A 119 0.84 28.07 10.75
C ASN A 119 1.52 28.27 12.11
N PRO A 120 2.05 27.21 12.75
CA PRO A 120 2.73 27.34 14.03
C PRO A 120 4.01 28.19 14.02
N LEU A 121 4.65 28.36 12.86
CA LEU A 121 5.94 29.05 12.77
C LEU A 121 5.81 30.57 12.85
N ASP A 122 4.78 31.14 12.22
CA ASP A 122 4.55 32.58 12.15
C ASP A 122 3.28 33.02 12.90
N GLY A 123 2.39 32.08 13.24
CA GLY A 123 1.10 32.35 13.86
C GLY A 123 0.10 33.04 12.92
N LEU A 124 0.34 32.99 11.61
CA LEU A 124 -0.55 33.54 10.59
C LEU A 124 -1.56 32.49 10.13
N ARG A 125 -2.72 32.96 9.66
CA ARG A 125 -3.71 32.10 9.00
C ARG A 125 -3.54 32.14 7.47
N TYR A 126 -3.64 30.96 6.85
CA TYR A 126 -3.53 30.75 5.42
C TYR A 126 -4.83 30.18 4.88
N TYR A 127 -5.36 30.82 3.83
CA TYR A 127 -6.60 30.39 3.19
C TYR A 127 -6.35 29.16 2.30
N MET A 128 -7.14 28.12 2.50
CA MET A 128 -7.11 26.87 1.74
C MET A 128 -8.35 26.77 0.87
N ARG A 129 -8.36 27.54 -0.22
CA ARG A 129 -9.53 27.70 -1.10
C ARG A 129 -9.98 26.38 -1.74
N ASP A 130 -9.03 25.52 -2.08
CA ASP A 130 -9.19 24.25 -2.77
C ASP A 130 -8.08 23.27 -2.33
N GLY A 131 -8.21 22.00 -2.73
CA GLY A 131 -7.24 20.97 -2.38
C GLY A 131 -5.84 21.22 -2.92
N GLU A 132 -5.70 21.76 -4.12
CA GLU A 132 -4.40 22.10 -4.73
C GLU A 132 -3.67 23.19 -3.94
N THR A 133 -4.39 24.25 -3.57
CA THR A 133 -3.87 25.35 -2.76
C THR A 133 -3.51 24.88 -1.37
N ALA A 134 -4.35 24.03 -0.78
CA ALA A 134 -4.09 23.41 0.51
C ALA A 134 -2.80 22.58 0.45
N TYR A 135 -2.67 21.70 -0.55
CA TYR A 135 -1.50 20.84 -0.73
C TYR A 135 -0.21 21.63 -1.01
N ALA A 136 -0.29 22.68 -1.83
CA ALA A 136 0.85 23.56 -2.10
C ALA A 136 1.30 24.33 -0.85
N LEU A 137 0.37 24.88 -0.06
CA LEU A 137 0.64 25.47 1.25
C LEU A 137 1.28 24.45 2.19
N MET A 138 0.74 23.23 2.21
CA MET A 138 1.21 22.15 3.05
C MET A 138 2.65 21.78 2.74
N LYS A 139 2.99 21.57 1.47
CA LYS A 139 4.38 21.32 1.04
C LYS A 139 5.31 22.48 1.36
N LYS A 140 4.86 23.71 1.16
CA LYS A 140 5.66 24.92 1.44
C LYS A 140 6.09 25.03 2.91
N PHE A 141 5.20 24.67 3.83
CA PHE A 141 5.45 24.76 5.27
C PHE A 141 5.85 23.42 5.91
N ALA A 142 5.97 22.36 5.12
CA ALA A 142 6.26 21.04 5.64
C ALA A 142 7.68 20.96 6.22
N LEU A 143 7.79 20.35 7.40
CA LEU A 143 9.07 20.02 7.99
C LEU A 143 9.52 18.64 7.48
N GLY A 144 10.76 18.52 7.01
CA GLY A 144 11.33 17.22 6.66
C GLY A 144 11.36 16.28 7.87
N VAL A 145 10.89 15.05 7.70
CA VAL A 145 10.89 14.02 8.76
C VAL A 145 11.47 12.71 8.23
N SER A 146 12.29 12.03 9.06
CA SER A 146 12.81 10.69 8.75
C SER A 146 11.74 9.63 8.98
N ASN A 147 11.90 8.43 8.40
CA ASN A 147 11.01 7.30 8.67
C ASN A 147 11.05 6.87 10.14
N ALA A 148 12.24 6.94 10.76
CA ALA A 148 12.42 6.60 12.17
C ALA A 148 11.61 7.55 13.08
N ASP A 149 11.75 8.86 12.86
CA ASP A 149 11.01 9.88 13.60
C ASP A 149 9.51 9.79 13.33
N LEU A 150 9.12 9.63 12.06
CA LEU A 150 7.73 9.52 11.68
C LEU A 150 7.08 8.32 12.37
N ARG A 151 7.78 7.16 12.45
CA ARG A 151 7.32 5.93 13.11
C ARG A 151 6.95 6.14 14.59
N THR A 152 7.56 7.11 15.26
CA THR A 152 7.22 7.44 16.66
C THR A 152 5.83 8.04 16.81
N ILE A 153 5.29 8.63 15.75
CA ILE A 153 3.95 9.22 15.72
C ILE A 153 2.96 8.17 15.22
N PRO A 154 1.96 7.75 16.02
CA PRO A 154 0.98 6.75 15.61
C PRO A 154 0.24 7.17 14.34
N ILE A 155 0.14 6.29 13.34
CA ILE A 155 -0.73 6.53 12.18
C ILE A 155 -2.20 6.37 12.57
N ASN A 156 -3.08 7.19 11.98
CA ASN A 156 -4.51 6.98 12.15
C ASN A 156 -4.89 5.54 11.74
N PRO A 157 -5.62 4.77 12.57
CA PRO A 157 -5.94 3.38 12.27
C PRO A 157 -6.67 3.15 10.95
N SER A 158 -7.49 4.11 10.50
CA SER A 158 -8.16 4.00 9.19
C SER A 158 -7.19 4.13 8.00
N GLN A 159 -6.01 4.69 8.24
CA GLN A 159 -4.94 4.89 7.26
C GLN A 159 -3.72 4.00 7.52
N ILE A 160 -3.79 2.99 8.39
CA ILE A 160 -2.64 2.15 8.76
C ILE A 160 -1.96 1.47 7.56
N VAL A 161 -2.73 1.20 6.50
CA VAL A 161 -2.22 0.64 5.23
C VAL A 161 -1.30 1.61 4.47
N HIS A 162 -1.32 2.89 4.81
CA HIS A 162 -0.41 3.91 4.26
C HIS A 162 0.88 4.06 5.06
N ASP A 163 1.05 3.33 6.15
CA ASP A 163 2.25 3.39 6.96
C ASP A 163 3.47 2.88 6.18
N THR A 164 4.20 3.80 5.56
CA THR A 164 5.50 3.53 4.93
C THR A 164 6.67 3.77 5.85
N THR A 165 6.42 3.89 7.14
CA THR A 165 7.50 3.90 8.10
C THR A 165 8.02 2.51 8.36
N PHE A 166 7.32 1.44 7.96
CA PHE A 166 7.96 0.12 7.88
C PHE A 166 9.18 0.23 6.97
N ASP A 167 10.32 -0.18 7.49
CA ASP A 167 11.61 0.09 6.86
C ASP A 167 12.56 -1.09 7.09
N ASP A 168 12.09 -2.28 6.73
CA ASP A 168 12.88 -3.50 6.74
C ASP A 168 12.41 -4.40 5.60
N VAL A 169 13.17 -5.43 5.28
CA VAL A 169 12.71 -6.50 4.40
C VAL A 169 11.83 -7.48 5.20
N ALA A 170 10.77 -7.97 4.56
CA ALA A 170 9.90 -8.98 5.11
C ALA A 170 9.87 -10.19 4.18
N TYR A 171 9.85 -11.41 4.72
CA TYR A 171 9.79 -12.61 3.90
C TYR A 171 9.15 -13.78 4.63
N ALA A 172 8.63 -14.72 3.86
CA ALA A 172 8.16 -16.01 4.33
C ALA A 172 8.55 -17.10 3.32
N PHE A 173 8.91 -18.28 3.84
CA PHE A 173 9.21 -19.45 3.03
C PHE A 173 8.35 -20.63 3.51
N LEU A 174 7.52 -21.15 2.61
CA LEU A 174 6.74 -22.37 2.79
C LEU A 174 7.31 -23.53 1.99
N ARG A 175 7.33 -24.72 2.58
CA ARG A 175 7.56 -26.01 1.92
C ARG A 175 6.44 -26.96 2.30
N ASP A 176 5.84 -27.61 1.31
CA ASP A 176 4.73 -28.55 1.53
C ASP A 176 3.56 -27.93 2.33
N GLY A 177 3.34 -26.63 2.17
CA GLY A 177 2.33 -25.87 2.92
C GLY A 177 2.66 -25.59 4.40
N LYS A 178 3.89 -25.86 4.85
CA LYS A 178 4.36 -25.54 6.20
C LYS A 178 5.38 -24.41 6.14
N ILE A 179 5.31 -23.48 7.08
CA ILE A 179 6.32 -22.44 7.20
C ILE A 179 7.66 -23.04 7.63
N ILE A 180 8.71 -22.69 6.91
CA ILE A 180 10.09 -23.11 7.18
C ILE A 180 10.83 -21.99 7.92
N THR A 181 10.68 -20.76 7.44
CA THR A 181 11.24 -19.58 8.09
C THR A 181 10.51 -18.31 7.62
N GLY A 182 10.60 -17.26 8.43
CA GLY A 182 10.05 -15.95 8.14
C GLY A 182 10.86 -14.85 8.83
N LYS A 183 10.71 -13.63 8.33
CA LYS A 183 11.10 -12.40 9.00
C LYS A 183 10.01 -11.37 8.73
N ASN A 184 9.46 -10.75 9.77
CA ASN A 184 8.34 -9.82 9.64
C ASN A 184 7.18 -10.44 8.84
N GLU A 185 6.98 -11.76 8.95
CA GLU A 185 6.13 -12.54 8.04
C GLU A 185 4.64 -12.23 8.18
N ASN A 186 4.25 -11.61 9.30
CA ASN A 186 2.89 -11.13 9.57
C ASN A 186 2.77 -9.60 9.46
N GLN A 187 3.81 -8.91 8.98
CA GLN A 187 3.73 -7.46 8.73
C GLN A 187 2.75 -7.20 7.58
N ILE A 188 1.77 -6.33 7.83
CA ILE A 188 0.82 -5.90 6.80
C ILE A 188 1.55 -4.95 5.86
N LEU A 189 1.62 -5.31 4.59
CA LEU A 189 2.37 -4.61 3.55
C LEU A 189 1.60 -4.60 2.23
N PRO A 190 1.75 -3.54 1.42
CA PRO A 190 1.19 -3.54 0.09
C PRO A 190 1.92 -4.57 -0.81
N PRO A 191 1.20 -5.43 -1.54
CA PRO A 191 1.81 -6.44 -2.40
C PRO A 191 2.13 -5.93 -3.81
N ALA A 192 1.80 -4.67 -4.11
CA ALA A 192 1.86 -4.11 -5.45
C ALA A 192 1.22 -5.06 -6.47
N SER A 193 1.84 -5.24 -7.64
CA SER A 193 1.36 -6.12 -8.71
C SER A 193 1.31 -7.62 -8.38
N MET A 194 1.77 -8.08 -7.21
CA MET A 194 1.43 -9.45 -6.78
C MET A 194 -0.07 -9.60 -6.50
N SER A 195 -0.82 -8.50 -6.33
CA SER A 195 -2.29 -8.48 -6.30
C SER A 195 -2.92 -9.21 -7.49
N LYS A 196 -2.26 -9.15 -8.67
CA LYS A 196 -2.73 -9.80 -9.89
C LYS A 196 -2.80 -11.32 -9.80
N LEU A 197 -2.14 -11.95 -8.82
CA LEU A 197 -2.33 -13.39 -8.53
C LEU A 197 -3.75 -13.67 -8.03
N VAL A 198 -4.30 -12.79 -7.18
CA VAL A 198 -5.68 -12.90 -6.71
C VAL A 198 -6.66 -12.51 -7.80
N THR A 199 -6.33 -11.50 -8.62
CA THR A 199 -7.12 -11.14 -9.80
C THR A 199 -7.23 -12.31 -10.77
N ALA A 200 -6.13 -13.01 -11.04
CA ALA A 200 -6.11 -14.20 -11.87
C ALA A 200 -6.98 -15.33 -11.29
N LEU A 201 -6.86 -15.61 -9.99
CA LEU A 201 -7.72 -16.59 -9.30
C LEU A 201 -9.20 -16.21 -9.40
N ALA A 202 -9.54 -14.94 -9.16
CA ALA A 202 -10.92 -14.47 -9.24
C ALA A 202 -11.48 -14.51 -10.67
N LEU A 203 -10.67 -14.23 -11.70
CA LEU A 203 -11.08 -14.39 -13.10
C LEU A 203 -11.40 -15.86 -13.44
N LEU A 204 -10.57 -16.80 -12.96
CA LEU A 204 -10.78 -18.24 -13.20
C LEU A 204 -12.05 -18.79 -12.53
N ASP A 205 -12.52 -18.18 -11.45
CA ASP A 205 -13.77 -18.57 -10.78
C ASP A 205 -15.04 -18.13 -11.53
N GLN A 206 -14.99 -17.06 -12.32
CA GLN A 206 -16.19 -16.39 -12.84
C GLN A 206 -16.88 -17.17 -13.97
N THR A 207 -16.15 -18.00 -14.71
CA THR A 207 -16.58 -18.96 -15.75
C THR A 207 -15.34 -19.41 -16.52
N PRO A 208 -15.37 -20.53 -17.28
CA PRO A 208 -14.25 -20.90 -18.13
C PRO A 208 -13.96 -19.75 -19.11
N LEU A 209 -12.81 -19.11 -18.95
CA LEU A 209 -12.39 -18.06 -19.86
C LEU A 209 -12.29 -18.64 -21.27
N ASN A 210 -13.12 -18.15 -22.19
CA ASN A 210 -12.89 -18.41 -23.59
C ASN A 210 -11.65 -17.62 -24.02
N TRP A 211 -10.50 -18.28 -24.01
CA TRP A 211 -9.20 -17.71 -24.34
C TRP A 211 -9.14 -17.06 -25.73
N ASP A 212 -9.96 -17.55 -26.67
CA ASP A 212 -10.07 -17.01 -28.02
C ASP A 212 -11.04 -15.83 -28.16
N ARG A 213 -11.84 -15.55 -27.12
CA ARG A 213 -12.72 -14.37 -27.09
C ARG A 213 -11.89 -13.14 -27.34
N THR A 214 -12.38 -12.29 -28.23
CA THR A 214 -11.78 -10.98 -28.48
C THR A 214 -12.35 -9.94 -27.53
N ILE A 215 -11.48 -9.04 -27.09
CA ILE A 215 -11.76 -7.90 -26.24
C ILE A 215 -11.27 -6.67 -26.99
N THR A 216 -12.15 -5.70 -27.17
CA THR A 216 -11.77 -4.39 -27.71
C THR A 216 -11.27 -3.53 -26.56
N ILE A 217 -10.04 -3.04 -26.67
CA ILE A 217 -9.45 -2.14 -25.70
C ILE A 217 -10.14 -0.78 -25.78
N THR A 218 -10.41 -0.20 -24.62
CA THR A 218 -11.06 1.11 -24.49
C THR A 218 -10.15 2.13 -23.84
N GLN A 219 -10.32 3.41 -24.19
CA GLN A 219 -9.60 4.51 -23.55
C GLN A 219 -9.74 4.51 -22.02
N ALA A 220 -10.90 4.14 -21.48
CA ALA A 220 -11.13 4.05 -20.04
C ALA A 220 -10.27 2.98 -19.33
N GLN A 221 -9.81 1.95 -20.04
CA GLN A 221 -8.85 0.97 -19.52
C GLN A 221 -7.42 1.49 -19.61
N LEU A 222 -7.11 2.26 -20.66
CA LEU A 222 -5.82 2.89 -20.86
C LEU A 222 -5.53 3.98 -19.82
N ASP A 223 -6.54 4.77 -19.45
CA ASP A 223 -6.44 5.88 -18.49
C ASP A 223 -6.51 5.43 -17.03
N TYR A 224 -6.96 4.20 -16.77
CA TYR A 224 -7.15 3.69 -15.40
C TYR A 224 -5.89 3.81 -14.52
N PRO A 225 -4.68 3.45 -14.97
CA PRO A 225 -3.49 3.56 -14.14
C PRO A 225 -3.24 5.00 -13.67
N ALA A 226 -3.34 5.98 -14.58
CA ALA A 226 -3.15 7.39 -14.26
C ALA A 226 -4.20 7.92 -13.28
N SER A 227 -5.41 7.34 -13.27
CA SER A 227 -6.44 7.70 -12.29
C SER A 227 -6.09 7.33 -10.85
N LEU A 228 -5.17 6.37 -10.63
CA LEU A 228 -4.76 5.92 -9.30
C LEU A 228 -3.44 6.54 -8.83
N VAL A 229 -2.48 6.72 -9.75
CA VAL A 229 -1.10 7.11 -9.44
C VAL A 229 -0.61 8.35 -10.21
N GLY A 230 -1.47 9.03 -10.97
CA GLY A 230 -1.12 10.23 -11.72
C GLY A 230 -0.10 9.96 -12.82
N ASP A 231 0.97 10.76 -12.86
CA ASP A 231 2.04 10.67 -13.86
C ASP A 231 3.14 9.65 -13.52
N ASP A 232 2.97 8.87 -12.45
CA ASP A 232 3.93 7.84 -12.07
C ASP A 232 4.07 6.77 -13.16
N THR A 233 5.30 6.29 -13.34
CA THR A 233 5.56 5.22 -14.31
C THR A 233 4.93 3.91 -13.83
N THR A 234 4.04 3.35 -14.65
CA THR A 234 3.36 2.08 -14.41
C THR A 234 3.82 1.00 -15.40
N SER A 235 3.54 -0.27 -15.07
CA SER A 235 3.86 -1.39 -15.95
C SER A 235 2.78 -1.55 -17.01
N GLU A 236 3.08 -1.25 -18.28
CA GLU A 236 2.14 -1.39 -19.40
C GLU A 236 2.75 -2.03 -20.64
N VAL A 237 1.88 -2.52 -21.51
CA VAL A 237 2.18 -2.89 -22.90
C VAL A 237 1.62 -1.82 -23.84
N LYS A 238 2.09 -1.76 -25.09
CA LYS A 238 1.70 -0.70 -26.05
C LYS A 238 0.31 -0.93 -26.70
N LEU A 239 -0.69 -1.19 -25.86
CA LEU A 239 -2.10 -1.23 -26.25
C LEU A 239 -2.57 0.17 -26.64
N GLN A 240 -3.57 0.22 -27.52
CA GLN A 240 -4.20 1.43 -28.02
C GLN A 240 -5.73 1.27 -28.03
N ASP A 241 -6.43 2.39 -27.95
CA ASP A 241 -7.90 2.40 -28.02
C ASP A 241 -8.36 1.79 -29.36
N GLY A 242 -9.34 0.90 -29.28
CA GLY A 242 -9.84 0.15 -30.44
C GLY A 242 -8.99 -1.05 -30.87
N ASP A 243 -7.86 -1.35 -30.23
CA ASP A 243 -7.19 -2.64 -30.46
C ASP A 243 -8.15 -3.79 -30.13
N VAL A 244 -8.19 -4.81 -30.99
CA VAL A 244 -8.94 -6.03 -30.73
C VAL A 244 -7.95 -7.13 -30.37
N VAL A 245 -8.01 -7.63 -29.14
CA VAL A 245 -7.00 -8.55 -28.59
C VAL A 245 -7.68 -9.80 -28.02
N SER A 246 -7.02 -10.97 -28.07
CA SER A 246 -7.59 -12.17 -27.44
C SER A 246 -7.51 -12.09 -25.91
N ALA A 247 -8.43 -12.76 -25.22
CA ALA A 247 -8.39 -12.86 -23.76
C ALA A 247 -7.07 -13.51 -23.28
N TYR A 248 -6.54 -14.50 -24.02
CA TYR A 248 -5.26 -15.11 -23.71
C TYR A 248 -4.07 -14.15 -23.81
N ASP A 249 -4.03 -13.32 -24.86
CA ASP A 249 -2.96 -12.31 -25.03
C ASP A 249 -2.96 -11.31 -23.87
N LEU A 250 -4.13 -10.86 -23.43
CA LEU A 250 -4.27 -9.97 -22.28
C LEU A 250 -3.90 -10.66 -20.97
N TRP A 251 -4.22 -11.95 -20.84
CA TRP A 251 -3.83 -12.77 -19.69
C TRP A 251 -2.31 -12.91 -19.58
N VAL A 252 -1.63 -13.18 -20.70
CA VAL A 252 -0.16 -13.20 -20.75
C VAL A 252 0.42 -11.83 -20.43
N ALA A 253 -0.10 -10.73 -21.01
CA ALA A 253 0.36 -9.38 -20.68
C ALA A 253 0.16 -9.01 -19.20
N MET A 254 -0.95 -9.42 -18.58
CA MET A 254 -1.23 -9.21 -17.17
C MET A 254 -0.22 -9.93 -16.27
N LEU A 255 0.17 -11.16 -16.60
CA LEU A 255 1.02 -11.98 -15.73
C LEU A 255 2.52 -11.79 -15.99
N VAL A 256 2.94 -11.56 -17.24
CA VAL A 256 4.34 -11.41 -17.65
C VAL A 256 4.80 -9.95 -17.57
N ALA A 257 4.17 -9.07 -18.36
CA ALA A 257 4.48 -7.65 -18.35
C ALA A 257 3.81 -6.89 -17.19
N SER A 258 3.01 -7.58 -16.37
CA SER A 258 2.31 -6.96 -15.24
C SER A 258 1.37 -5.81 -15.66
N SER A 259 0.86 -5.83 -16.90
CA SER A 259 0.09 -4.72 -17.46
C SER A 259 -1.20 -4.45 -16.69
N ASN A 260 -1.36 -3.22 -16.21
CA ASN A 260 -2.59 -2.83 -15.53
C ASN A 260 -3.72 -2.64 -16.54
N GLN A 261 -3.43 -2.12 -17.74
CA GLN A 261 -4.41 -1.99 -18.82
C GLN A 261 -5.00 -3.35 -19.24
N ALA A 262 -4.15 -4.35 -19.43
CA ALA A 262 -4.60 -5.72 -19.73
C ALA A 262 -5.44 -6.32 -18.58
N THR A 263 -5.05 -6.04 -17.34
CA THR A 263 -5.82 -6.46 -16.14
C THR A 263 -7.22 -5.87 -16.18
N MET A 264 -7.35 -4.56 -16.43
CA MET A 264 -8.65 -3.89 -16.47
C MET A 264 -9.49 -4.35 -17.65
N ALA A 265 -8.89 -4.61 -18.80
CA ALA A 265 -9.58 -5.18 -19.95
C ALA A 265 -10.21 -6.55 -19.65
N LEU A 266 -9.48 -7.43 -18.95
CA LEU A 266 -10.00 -8.74 -18.52
C LEU A 266 -11.09 -8.60 -17.44
N VAL A 267 -10.87 -7.72 -16.46
CA VAL A 267 -11.84 -7.46 -15.38
C VAL A 267 -13.14 -6.92 -15.96
N ASP A 268 -13.09 -5.90 -16.81
CA ASP A 268 -14.29 -5.33 -17.41
C ASP A 268 -14.98 -6.37 -18.34
N ALA A 269 -14.21 -7.22 -19.03
CA ALA A 269 -14.74 -8.29 -19.88
C ALA A 269 -15.42 -9.45 -19.10
N SER A 270 -15.16 -9.57 -17.79
CA SER A 270 -15.84 -10.54 -16.91
C SER A 270 -17.33 -10.24 -16.74
N GLY A 271 -17.76 -9.00 -17.03
CA GLY A 271 -19.14 -8.54 -16.84
C GLY A 271 -19.45 -8.02 -15.43
N LEU A 272 -18.51 -8.15 -14.48
CA LEU A 272 -18.62 -7.51 -13.18
C LEU A 272 -18.23 -6.03 -13.25
N SER A 273 -18.89 -5.21 -12.42
CA SER A 273 -18.37 -3.88 -12.13
C SER A 273 -17.05 -4.00 -11.34
N ARG A 274 -16.16 -3.01 -11.46
CA ARG A 274 -14.87 -3.01 -10.76
C ARG A 274 -15.00 -3.18 -9.23
N PRO A 275 -15.95 -2.52 -8.54
CA PRO A 275 -16.19 -2.79 -7.11
C PRO A 275 -16.67 -4.22 -6.82
N MET A 276 -17.54 -4.78 -7.67
CA MET A 276 -17.96 -6.17 -7.53
C MET A 276 -16.81 -7.16 -7.79
N PHE A 277 -15.90 -6.81 -8.70
CA PHE A 277 -14.70 -7.61 -8.94
C PHE A 277 -13.73 -7.57 -7.74
N ALA A 278 -13.50 -6.39 -7.14
CA ALA A 278 -12.74 -6.28 -5.89
C ALA A 278 -13.39 -7.10 -4.76
N ALA A 279 -14.72 -7.09 -4.65
CA ALA A 279 -15.45 -7.96 -3.73
C ALA A 279 -15.23 -9.46 -4.03
N ALA A 280 -15.16 -9.86 -5.31
CA ALA A 280 -14.83 -11.24 -5.69
C ALA A 280 -13.39 -11.62 -5.31
N MET A 281 -12.43 -10.71 -5.44
CA MET A 281 -11.05 -10.91 -4.95
C MET A 281 -11.03 -11.10 -3.43
N ASN A 282 -11.77 -10.28 -2.69
CA ASN A 282 -11.87 -10.38 -1.23
C ASN A 282 -12.57 -11.67 -0.78
N LYS A 283 -13.60 -12.11 -1.52
CA LYS A 283 -14.22 -13.42 -1.33
C LYS A 283 -13.19 -14.54 -1.52
N LYS A 284 -12.37 -14.48 -2.59
CA LYS A 284 -11.33 -15.49 -2.84
C LYS A 284 -10.33 -15.59 -1.68
N VAL A 285 -9.83 -14.48 -1.17
CA VAL A 285 -8.89 -14.54 -0.04
C VAL A 285 -9.54 -14.96 1.28
N ALA A 286 -10.83 -14.66 1.48
CA ALA A 286 -11.58 -15.19 2.60
C ALA A 286 -11.77 -16.71 2.51
N GLU A 287 -12.02 -17.26 1.32
CA GLU A 287 -12.07 -18.72 1.07
C GLU A 287 -10.72 -19.41 1.35
N LEU A 288 -9.62 -18.71 1.14
CA LEU A 288 -8.27 -19.15 1.51
C LEU A 288 -7.95 -19.00 3.02
N GLY A 289 -8.87 -18.43 3.80
CA GLY A 289 -8.74 -18.25 5.25
C GLY A 289 -7.82 -17.08 5.67
N LEU A 290 -7.57 -16.13 4.78
CA LEU A 290 -6.64 -15.02 5.00
C LEU A 290 -7.34 -13.88 5.76
N LYS A 291 -6.73 -13.43 6.85
CA LYS A 291 -7.35 -12.46 7.79
C LYS A 291 -6.72 -11.07 7.72
N HIS A 292 -5.51 -10.97 7.18
CA HIS A 292 -4.74 -9.74 7.08
C HIS A 292 -4.52 -9.33 5.62
N THR A 293 -5.41 -9.78 4.73
CA THR A 293 -5.38 -9.50 3.30
C THR A 293 -6.66 -8.83 2.85
N LEU A 294 -6.54 -7.71 2.13
CA LEU A 294 -7.67 -6.94 1.62
C LEU A 294 -7.28 -6.26 0.30
N PHE A 295 -8.17 -6.31 -0.69
CA PHE A 295 -8.00 -5.65 -1.98
C PHE A 295 -9.11 -4.64 -2.24
N PHE A 296 -8.72 -3.43 -2.62
CA PHE A 296 -9.59 -2.34 -3.06
C PHE A 296 -9.73 -2.32 -4.58
N GLU A 297 -8.70 -2.80 -5.30
CA GLU A 297 -8.71 -2.85 -6.77
C GLU A 297 -7.83 -3.96 -7.37
N PRO A 298 -8.04 -4.34 -8.66
CA PRO A 298 -7.47 -5.57 -9.24
C PRO A 298 -6.02 -5.52 -9.72
N THR A 299 -5.42 -4.35 -9.83
CA THR A 299 -4.10 -4.18 -10.46
C THR A 299 -2.96 -4.20 -9.45
N GLY A 300 -3.21 -3.81 -8.21
CA GLY A 300 -2.18 -3.58 -7.20
C GLY A 300 -1.48 -2.23 -7.33
N LEU A 301 -2.13 -1.24 -7.93
CA LEU A 301 -1.69 0.17 -7.96
C LEU A 301 -2.16 0.92 -6.70
N ASP A 302 -3.26 0.50 -6.08
CA ASP A 302 -3.68 1.08 -4.82
C ASP A 302 -2.92 0.42 -3.66
N ALA A 303 -2.19 1.23 -2.90
CA ALA A 303 -1.45 0.78 -1.73
C ALA A 303 -2.34 0.37 -0.54
N HIS A 304 -3.64 0.65 -0.60
CA HIS A 304 -4.59 0.05 0.35
C HIS A 304 -4.80 -1.45 0.09
N ASN A 305 -4.44 -1.96 -1.09
CA ASN A 305 -4.28 -3.39 -1.26
C ASN A 305 -3.18 -3.86 -0.32
N VAL A 306 -3.50 -4.76 0.61
CA VAL A 306 -2.56 -5.24 1.62
C VAL A 306 -2.65 -6.73 1.81
N THR A 307 -1.55 -7.31 2.28
CA THR A 307 -1.42 -8.71 2.71
C THR A 307 -0.27 -8.80 3.72
N THR A 308 0.12 -10.01 4.09
CA THR A 308 1.37 -10.27 4.82
C THR A 308 2.27 -11.19 3.99
N PRO A 309 3.61 -11.22 4.20
CA PRO A 309 4.46 -12.18 3.51
C PRO A 309 3.97 -13.62 3.68
N TYR A 310 3.50 -13.99 4.87
CA TYR A 310 2.93 -15.31 5.14
C TYR A 310 1.65 -15.56 4.32
N GLU A 311 0.66 -14.67 4.39
CA GLU A 311 -0.59 -14.86 3.62
C GLU A 311 -0.36 -14.82 2.11
N MET A 312 0.59 -14.03 1.63
CA MET A 312 1.00 -14.01 0.22
C MET A 312 1.63 -15.33 -0.22
N THR A 313 2.28 -16.11 0.66
CA THR A 313 2.73 -17.47 0.29
C THR A 313 1.55 -18.41 0.04
N ILE A 314 0.45 -18.24 0.77
CA ILE A 314 -0.78 -19.03 0.57
C ILE A 314 -1.44 -18.62 -0.76
N ILE A 315 -1.51 -17.31 -1.04
CA ILE A 315 -1.98 -16.78 -2.33
C ILE A 315 -1.15 -17.34 -3.48
N ALA A 316 0.18 -17.22 -3.39
CA ALA A 316 1.09 -17.69 -4.43
C ALA A 316 0.98 -19.21 -4.61
N LYS A 317 0.84 -20.00 -3.53
CA LYS A 317 0.60 -21.44 -3.62
C LYS A 317 -0.69 -21.74 -4.39
N ALA A 318 -1.79 -21.07 -4.05
CA ALA A 318 -3.09 -21.27 -4.70
C ALA A 318 -3.04 -20.87 -6.18
N ALA A 319 -2.48 -19.70 -6.49
CA ALA A 319 -2.35 -19.18 -7.85
C ALA A 319 -1.44 -20.04 -8.72
N PHE A 320 -0.25 -20.39 -8.23
CA PHE A 320 0.71 -21.20 -8.99
C PHE A 320 0.38 -22.70 -8.99
N SER A 321 -0.74 -23.11 -8.39
CA SER A 321 -1.33 -24.44 -8.61
C SER A 321 -2.28 -24.47 -9.81
N GLN A 322 -2.68 -23.31 -10.35
CA GLN A 322 -3.50 -23.23 -11.56
C GLN A 322 -2.60 -23.29 -12.80
N GLN A 323 -2.88 -24.25 -13.70
CA GLN A 323 -2.07 -24.48 -14.90
C GLN A 323 -2.10 -23.25 -15.83
N GLU A 324 -3.23 -22.55 -15.91
CA GLU A 324 -3.45 -21.36 -16.72
C GLU A 324 -2.57 -20.18 -16.27
N ILE A 325 -2.34 -20.05 -14.96
CA ILE A 325 -1.44 -19.02 -14.41
C ILE A 325 0.01 -19.40 -14.69
N VAL A 326 0.40 -20.64 -14.39
CA VAL A 326 1.78 -21.11 -14.60
C VAL A 326 2.16 -21.03 -16.08
N ALA A 327 1.30 -21.50 -16.99
CA ALA A 327 1.54 -21.49 -18.43
C ALA A 327 1.75 -20.08 -18.98
N ALA A 328 1.00 -19.09 -18.46
CA ALA A 328 1.16 -17.70 -18.85
C ALA A 328 2.44 -17.08 -18.29
N THR A 329 2.78 -17.31 -17.02
CA THR A 329 4.00 -16.75 -16.40
C THR A 329 5.31 -17.29 -17.00
N ARG A 330 5.24 -18.42 -17.73
CA ARG A 330 6.39 -19.04 -18.42
C ARG A 330 6.60 -18.54 -19.85
N GLN A 331 5.71 -17.71 -20.39
CA GLN A 331 5.90 -17.16 -21.73
C GLN A 331 7.11 -16.23 -21.74
N ASP A 332 8.01 -16.46 -22.69
CA ASP A 332 9.18 -15.61 -22.93
C ASP A 332 9.12 -15.01 -24.34
N ASN A 333 9.61 -13.79 -24.49
CA ASN A 333 9.61 -13.02 -25.74
C ASN A 333 8.23 -12.96 -26.44
N TYR A 334 7.15 -12.94 -25.67
CA TYR A 334 5.79 -13.01 -26.18
C TYR A 334 5.41 -11.74 -26.98
N ILE A 335 4.71 -11.93 -28.10
CA ILE A 335 4.22 -10.85 -28.97
C ILE A 335 2.73 -11.03 -29.16
N ILE A 336 1.96 -10.02 -28.72
CA ILE A 336 0.54 -9.92 -29.02
C ILE A 336 0.38 -9.46 -30.46
N THR A 337 -0.46 -10.14 -31.23
CA THR A 337 -0.87 -9.68 -32.56
C THR A 337 -2.34 -9.29 -32.50
N THR A 338 -2.63 -8.01 -32.69
CA THR A 338 -4.01 -7.52 -32.65
C THR A 338 -4.82 -8.11 -33.82
N ARG A 339 -6.11 -8.35 -33.59
CA ARG A 339 -7.05 -8.97 -34.55
C ARG A 339 -7.86 -7.91 -35.33
N ASN A 340 -7.34 -6.69 -35.43
CA ASN A 340 -7.90 -5.62 -36.26
C ASN A 340 -7.71 -5.92 -37.76
N ILE A 341 -8.39 -5.19 -38.64
CA ILE A 341 -8.20 -5.28 -40.11
C ILE A 341 -6.74 -5.02 -40.50
N ALA A 342 -6.08 -4.10 -39.80
CA ALA A 342 -4.65 -3.87 -39.89
C ALA A 342 -4.00 -4.29 -38.56
N PRO A 343 -3.47 -5.53 -38.45
CA PRO A 343 -2.85 -6.04 -37.24
C PRO A 343 -1.62 -5.23 -36.80
N ARG A 344 -1.45 -5.07 -35.49
CA ARG A 344 -0.24 -4.54 -34.86
C ARG A 344 0.43 -5.63 -34.03
N SER A 345 1.76 -5.57 -33.94
CA SER A 345 2.53 -6.42 -33.03
C SER A 345 2.93 -5.63 -31.78
N ILE A 346 2.57 -6.14 -30.61
CA ILE A 346 2.86 -5.52 -29.31
C ILE A 346 3.73 -6.49 -28.51
N LYS A 347 4.96 -6.06 -28.20
CA LYS A 347 5.89 -6.86 -27.41
C LYS A 347 5.47 -6.86 -25.94
N VAL A 348 5.45 -8.04 -25.32
CA VAL A 348 5.28 -8.25 -23.88
C VAL A 348 6.65 -8.46 -23.27
N ASN A 349 7.13 -7.49 -22.50
CA ASN A 349 8.45 -7.56 -21.87
C ASN A 349 8.34 -8.26 -20.51
N ASP A 350 9.19 -9.26 -20.27
CA ASP A 350 9.29 -9.92 -18.97
C ASP A 350 10.06 -9.07 -17.96
N HIS A 351 9.47 -8.86 -16.79
CA HIS A 351 10.10 -8.16 -15.66
C HIS A 351 10.91 -9.09 -14.75
N ASN A 352 10.93 -10.40 -15.03
CA ASN A 352 11.52 -11.42 -14.16
C ASN A 352 12.91 -11.90 -14.60
N ALA A 353 13.55 -11.29 -15.61
CA ALA A 353 14.82 -11.77 -16.16
C ALA A 353 15.90 -12.10 -15.10
N SER A 354 16.09 -11.22 -14.10
CA SER A 354 17.06 -11.46 -13.00
C SER A 354 16.72 -12.68 -12.13
N LEU A 355 15.45 -13.09 -12.08
CA LEU A 355 14.95 -14.17 -11.25
C LEU A 355 15.06 -15.53 -11.93
N GLN A 356 15.31 -15.56 -13.25
CA GLN A 356 15.56 -16.79 -13.99
C GLN A 356 16.79 -17.55 -13.45
N ALA A 357 17.73 -16.85 -12.80
CA ALA A 357 18.86 -17.46 -12.09
C ALA A 357 18.44 -18.47 -11.00
N TYR A 358 17.24 -18.34 -10.43
CA TYR A 358 16.70 -19.25 -9.42
C TYR A 358 15.95 -20.45 -10.02
N GLN A 359 15.76 -20.46 -11.34
CA GLN A 359 14.97 -21.46 -12.09
C GLN A 359 13.59 -21.69 -11.46
N PRO A 360 12.76 -20.63 -11.33
CA PRO A 360 11.44 -20.76 -10.74
C PRO A 360 10.48 -21.51 -11.69
N ASP A 361 9.60 -22.32 -11.13
CA ASP A 361 8.47 -22.89 -11.88
C ASP A 361 7.46 -21.82 -12.29
N ALA A 362 7.27 -20.83 -11.42
CA ALA A 362 6.42 -19.67 -11.63
C ALA A 362 6.92 -18.53 -10.74
N VAL A 363 6.73 -17.30 -11.22
CA VAL A 363 7.22 -16.11 -10.53
C VAL A 363 6.31 -14.92 -10.79
N LYS A 364 6.10 -14.10 -9.77
CA LYS A 364 5.45 -12.80 -9.90
C LYS A 364 6.20 -11.77 -9.09
N VAL A 365 6.51 -10.64 -9.72
CA VAL A 365 7.09 -9.47 -9.05
C VAL A 365 6.06 -8.37 -8.84
N GLY A 366 6.36 -7.49 -7.90
CA GLY A 366 5.65 -6.24 -7.68
C GLY A 366 6.62 -5.13 -7.30
N PHE A 367 6.31 -3.91 -7.76
CA PHE A 367 6.94 -2.70 -7.27
C PHE A 367 5.90 -1.60 -7.20
N LEU A 368 5.86 -0.96 -6.04
CA LEU A 368 5.32 0.37 -5.83
C LEU A 368 6.31 1.08 -4.92
N ILE A 369 6.21 2.40 -4.84
CA ILE A 369 6.95 3.17 -3.86
C ILE A 369 6.66 2.67 -2.44
N GLU A 370 5.38 2.41 -2.14
CA GLU A 370 4.86 1.92 -0.87
C GLU A 370 5.29 0.48 -0.57
N ALA A 371 5.36 -0.36 -1.60
CA ALA A 371 5.62 -1.79 -1.47
C ALA A 371 7.10 -2.14 -1.56
N GLN A 372 7.93 -1.21 -2.03
CA GLN A 372 9.29 -1.46 -2.49
C GLN A 372 9.33 -2.69 -3.43
N ARG A 373 10.43 -3.44 -3.51
CA ARG A 373 10.53 -4.63 -4.37
C ARG A 373 9.93 -5.84 -3.68
N CYS A 374 8.90 -6.40 -4.32
CA CYS A 374 8.23 -7.62 -3.91
C CYS A 374 8.42 -8.74 -4.94
N VAL A 375 8.41 -9.99 -4.49
CA VAL A 375 8.46 -11.19 -5.34
C VAL A 375 7.80 -12.38 -4.64
N ALA A 376 7.08 -13.18 -5.41
CA ALA A 376 6.65 -14.53 -5.06
C ALA A 376 7.26 -15.53 -6.07
N ILE A 377 7.91 -16.58 -5.59
CA ILE A 377 8.54 -17.64 -6.39
C ILE A 377 7.96 -18.98 -5.98
N LYS A 378 7.65 -19.83 -6.97
CA LYS A 378 7.41 -21.27 -6.79
C LYS A 378 8.57 -22.07 -7.35
N LYS A 379 8.99 -23.13 -6.65
CA LYS A 379 9.90 -24.15 -7.16
C LYS A 379 9.61 -25.50 -6.50
N GLY A 380 9.12 -26.48 -7.27
CA GLY A 380 8.54 -27.69 -6.68
C GLY A 380 7.40 -27.32 -5.73
N ASP A 381 7.39 -27.87 -4.52
CA ASP A 381 6.41 -27.55 -3.48
C ASP A 381 6.78 -26.32 -2.63
N ASP A 382 7.91 -25.69 -2.94
CA ASP A 382 8.43 -24.52 -2.23
C ASP A 382 7.84 -23.23 -2.76
N ILE A 383 7.39 -22.37 -1.84
CA ILE A 383 6.89 -21.01 -2.10
C ILE A 383 7.70 -20.02 -1.26
N ILE A 384 8.42 -19.13 -1.93
CA ILE A 384 9.22 -18.07 -1.29
C ILE A 384 8.60 -16.73 -1.64
N VAL A 385 8.28 -15.94 -0.62
CA VAL A 385 7.81 -14.55 -0.78
C VAL A 385 8.78 -13.61 -0.09
N VAL A 386 9.17 -12.55 -0.79
CA VAL A 386 9.91 -11.41 -0.25
C VAL A 386 9.10 -10.15 -0.54
N MET A 387 8.92 -9.31 0.47
CA MET A 387 8.20 -8.05 0.38
C MET A 387 9.06 -6.93 0.97
N HIS A 388 8.80 -5.72 0.50
CA HIS A 388 9.40 -4.52 1.05
C HIS A 388 10.95 -4.48 1.00
N ALA A 389 11.57 -5.12 0.01
CA ALA A 389 13.01 -5.02 -0.20
C ALA A 389 13.35 -3.68 -0.89
N ARG A 390 14.21 -2.87 -0.29
CA ARG A 390 14.58 -1.51 -0.75
C ARG A 390 15.34 -1.50 -2.08
N SER A 391 15.90 -2.64 -2.47
CA SER A 391 16.62 -2.78 -3.74
C SER A 391 16.53 -4.19 -4.31
N MET A 392 16.82 -4.34 -5.60
CA MET A 392 17.00 -5.68 -6.20
C MET A 392 18.09 -6.48 -5.50
N LYS A 393 19.15 -5.80 -5.06
CA LYS A 393 20.27 -6.43 -4.35
C LYS A 393 19.80 -7.04 -3.03
N GLU A 394 19.09 -6.28 -2.22
CA GLU A 394 18.55 -6.78 -0.94
C GLU A 394 17.55 -7.91 -1.17
N ARG A 395 16.63 -7.76 -2.12
CA ARG A 395 15.68 -8.82 -2.50
C ARG A 395 16.41 -10.11 -2.88
N ASN A 396 17.40 -10.00 -3.76
CA ASN A 396 18.16 -11.15 -4.23
C ASN A 396 19.03 -11.76 -3.12
N GLN A 397 19.58 -10.96 -2.19
CA GLN A 397 20.30 -11.49 -1.02
C GLN A 397 19.38 -12.33 -0.12
N VAL A 398 18.13 -11.92 0.06
CA VAL A 398 17.13 -12.73 0.77
C VAL A 398 16.83 -14.02 -0.01
N LEU A 399 16.61 -13.92 -1.32
CA LEU A 399 16.39 -15.11 -2.16
C LEU A 399 17.60 -16.07 -2.12
N ASP A 400 18.83 -15.57 -2.24
CA ASP A 400 20.06 -16.38 -2.16
C ASP A 400 20.19 -17.09 -0.82
N LYS A 401 19.77 -16.43 0.28
CA LYS A 401 19.74 -17.04 1.61
C LYS A 401 18.71 -18.16 1.69
N LEU A 402 17.48 -17.91 1.22
CA LEU A 402 16.37 -18.86 1.34
C LEU A 402 16.51 -20.03 0.37
N THR A 403 17.02 -19.79 -0.84
CA THR A 403 17.21 -20.84 -1.86
C THR A 403 18.33 -21.82 -1.51
N LYS A 404 19.27 -21.46 -0.62
CA LYS A 404 20.22 -22.42 -0.02
C LYS A 404 19.57 -23.44 0.91
N LEU A 405 18.32 -23.23 1.31
CA LEU A 405 17.53 -24.17 2.11
C LEU A 405 16.73 -25.13 1.22
N LEU A 406 16.78 -24.97 -0.11
CA LEU A 406 16.26 -25.94 -1.06
C LEU A 406 17.07 -27.24 -0.96
N PRO A 407 16.41 -28.41 -1.07
CA PRO A 407 17.06 -29.71 -0.98
C PRO A 407 18.11 -29.95 -2.08
#